data_AF-A0A969VHB9-F1
#
_entry.id   AF-A0A969VHB9-F1
#
_cell.length_a   1.000
_cell.length_b   1.000
_cell.length_c   1.000
_cell.angle_alpha   90.00
_cell.angle_beta   90.00
_cell.angle_gamma   90.00
#
_symmetry.space_group_name_H-M   'P 1'
#
loop_
_entity.id
_entity.type
_entity.pdbx_description
1 polymer ?
#
loop_
_entity_poly.entity_id
_entity_poly.type
_entity_poly.pdbx_seq_one_letter_code
_entity_poly.pdbx_strand_id
1 'polypeptide(L)'
;MTLSQHKHLPINIDQDDLLYRITNCIRHSLELKETLAKIVSEVRLFLDTDRVMIYSFHTDGSGQVFAESINHRLPSLLGLNFPADDIPPHAREMFIKSRVRSVVNVETGEI
;
A
#
# COMPACT_ATOMS: atom_id res chain seq x y z
N MET A 1 14.23 44.41 12.60
CA MET A 1 13.84 43.97 11.24
C MET A 1 13.86 42.45 11.26
N THR A 2 12.70 41.87 10.96
CA THR A 2 12.41 40.48 10.55
C THR A 2 12.75 39.31 11.50
N LEU A 3 11.68 38.84 12.14
CA LEU A 3 11.50 37.52 12.74
C LEU A 3 11.76 36.40 11.72
N SER A 4 12.35 35.29 12.17
CA SER A 4 12.15 33.98 11.54
C SER A 4 11.50 33.07 12.58
N GLN A 5 10.18 32.94 12.47
CA GLN A 5 9.36 32.07 13.28
C GLN A 5 9.72 30.61 13.00
N HIS A 6 9.91 29.83 14.07
CA HIS A 6 9.91 28.38 14.00
C HIS A 6 8.57 27.93 13.40
N LYS A 7 8.59 27.41 12.17
CA LYS A 7 7.47 26.64 11.61
C LYS A 7 7.33 25.40 12.48
N HIS A 8 6.37 25.42 13.39
CA HIS A 8 5.83 24.21 13.97
C HIS A 8 5.22 23.42 12.81
N LEU A 9 5.86 22.30 12.46
CA LEU A 9 5.28 21.33 11.53
C LEU A 9 3.97 20.84 12.17
N PRO A 10 2.80 20.91 11.50
CA PRO A 10 1.58 20.35 12.08
C PRO A 10 1.79 18.85 12.18
N ILE A 11 1.75 18.33 13.39
CA ILE A 11 1.84 16.89 13.66
C ILE A 11 0.56 16.24 13.10
N ASN A 12 0.67 15.74 11.86
CA ASN A 12 0.22 14.45 11.37
C ASN A 12 -1.15 13.86 11.79
N ILE A 13 -2.21 14.67 11.89
CA ILE A 13 -3.55 14.22 12.28
C ILE A 13 -4.08 13.08 11.37
N ASP A 14 -3.78 13.11 10.06
CA ASP A 14 -4.30 12.14 9.09
C ASP A 14 -3.65 10.74 9.18
N GLN A 15 -2.33 10.67 9.42
CA GLN A 15 -1.64 9.37 9.53
C GLN A 15 -2.00 8.63 10.83
N ASP A 16 -2.11 9.35 11.95
CA ASP A 16 -2.50 8.74 13.23
C ASP A 16 -3.96 8.23 13.17
N ASP A 17 -4.85 8.99 12.52
CA ASP A 17 -6.22 8.57 12.28
C ASP A 17 -6.29 7.35 11.35
N LEU A 18 -5.49 7.29 10.28
CA LEU A 18 -5.40 6.12 9.42
C LEU A 18 -4.93 4.88 10.20
N LEU A 19 -3.85 5.02 10.97
CA LEU A 19 -3.31 3.94 11.79
C LEU A 19 -4.35 3.44 12.80
N TYR A 20 -5.10 4.35 13.41
CA TYR A 20 -6.20 4.01 14.30
C TYR A 20 -7.29 3.22 13.56
N ARG A 21 -7.76 3.69 12.40
CA ARG A 21 -8.82 3.01 11.62
C ARG A 21 -8.39 1.62 11.17
N ILE A 22 -7.15 1.46 10.68
CA ILE A 22 -6.59 0.16 10.28
C ILE A 22 -6.47 -0.77 11.49
N THR A 23 -5.89 -0.30 12.60
CA THR A 23 -5.71 -1.11 13.81
C THR A 23 -7.05 -1.56 14.37
N ASN A 24 -8.04 -0.68 14.40
CA ASN A 24 -9.38 -1.01 14.88
C ASN A 24 -10.06 -2.04 13.96
N CYS A 25 -9.89 -1.93 12.65
CA CYS A 25 -10.38 -2.93 11.69
C CYS A 25 -9.82 -4.32 11.96
N ILE A 26 -8.49 -4.42 12.16
CA ILE A 26 -7.81 -5.69 12.42
C ILE A 26 -8.27 -6.32 13.75
N ARG A 27 -8.55 -5.51 14.77
CA ARG A 27 -8.92 -6.01 16.10
C ARG A 27 -10.39 -6.47 16.21
N HIS A 28 -11.28 -5.96 15.37
CA HIS A 28 -12.73 -6.16 15.50
C HIS A 28 -13.34 -7.07 14.43
N SER A 29 -12.62 -7.43 13.38
CA SER A 29 -13.10 -8.38 12.37
C SER A 29 -12.39 -9.73 12.50
N LEU A 30 -13.17 -10.80 12.46
CA LEU A 30 -12.66 -12.17 12.34
C LEU A 30 -12.54 -12.63 10.88
N GLU A 31 -13.05 -11.81 9.94
CA GLU A 31 -13.06 -12.12 8.52
C GLU A 31 -11.90 -11.41 7.81
N LEU A 32 -10.88 -12.20 7.47
CA LEU A 32 -9.67 -11.72 6.82
C LEU A 32 -9.99 -10.93 5.54
N LYS A 33 -10.90 -11.45 4.70
CA LYS A 33 -11.26 -10.81 3.43
C LYS A 33 -11.84 -9.41 3.62
N GLU A 34 -12.77 -9.26 4.56
CA GLU A 34 -13.38 -7.97 4.87
C GLU A 34 -12.35 -6.98 5.43
N THR A 35 -11.48 -7.47 6.31
CA THR A 35 -10.39 -6.68 6.89
C THR A 35 -9.45 -6.14 5.81
N LEU A 36 -8.99 -7.01 4.92
CA LEU A 36 -8.06 -6.63 3.85
C LEU A 36 -8.72 -5.69 2.84
N ALA A 37 -9.99 -5.92 2.48
CA ALA A 37 -10.76 -5.03 1.61
C ALA A 37 -10.88 -3.62 2.19
N LYS A 38 -11.12 -3.50 3.50
CA LYS A 38 -11.17 -2.20 4.17
C LYS A 38 -9.81 -1.53 4.21
N ILE A 39 -8.74 -2.27 4.52
CA ILE A 39 -7.37 -1.74 4.54
C ILE A 39 -6.99 -1.13 3.18
N VAL A 40 -7.18 -1.86 2.07
CA VAL A 40 -6.83 -1.33 0.74
C VAL A 40 -7.66 -0.10 0.39
N SER A 41 -8.91 -0.01 0.84
CA SER A 41 -9.75 1.19 0.64
C SER A 41 -9.23 2.39 1.43
N GLU A 42 -8.94 2.22 2.71
CA GLU A 42 -8.44 3.29 3.59
C GLU A 42 -7.09 3.83 3.09
N VAL A 43 -6.18 2.93 2.73
CA VAL A 43 -4.85 3.30 2.20
C VAL A 43 -4.97 4.00 0.86
N ARG A 44 -5.87 3.56 -0.04
CA ARG A 44 -6.07 4.22 -1.34
C ARG A 44 -6.55 5.67 -1.18
N LEU A 45 -7.51 5.88 -0.28
CA LEU A 45 -8.03 7.22 0.01
C LEU A 45 -6.96 8.12 0.64
N PHE A 46 -6.18 7.59 1.58
CA PHE A 46 -5.09 8.33 2.23
C PHE A 46 -3.96 8.71 1.25
N LEU A 47 -3.54 7.78 0.40
CA LEU A 47 -2.48 8.04 -0.59
C LEU A 47 -2.97 8.80 -1.83
N ASP A 48 -4.28 9.07 -1.94
CA ASP A 48 -4.93 9.64 -3.11
C ASP A 48 -4.44 9.04 -4.44
N THR A 49 -4.48 7.70 -4.50
CA THR A 49 -3.99 6.95 -5.67
C THR A 49 -5.11 6.19 -6.37
N ASP A 50 -4.84 5.80 -7.62
CA ASP A 50 -5.80 5.12 -8.47
C ASP A 50 -6.04 3.68 -8.06
N ARG A 51 -5.04 3.02 -7.47
CA ARG A 51 -5.11 1.62 -7.05
C ARG A 51 -4.23 1.34 -5.85
N VAL A 52 -4.77 0.59 -4.90
CA VAL A 52 -4.01 -0.11 -3.85
C VAL A 52 -4.41 -1.58 -3.89
N MET A 53 -3.43 -2.46 -3.78
CA MET A 53 -3.67 -3.90 -3.76
C MET A 53 -2.81 -4.59 -2.72
N ILE A 54 -3.32 -5.71 -2.21
CA ILE A 54 -2.55 -6.66 -1.41
C ILE A 54 -2.24 -7.85 -2.30
N TYR A 55 -0.94 -8.07 -2.50
CA TYR A 55 -0.40 -9.17 -3.28
C TYR A 55 0.08 -10.28 -2.35
N SER A 56 -0.43 -11.50 -2.53
CA SER A 56 -0.04 -12.67 -1.75
C SER A 56 0.87 -13.57 -2.58
N PHE A 57 2.00 -13.98 -2.02
CA PHE A 57 2.88 -14.98 -2.64
C PHE A 57 2.37 -16.39 -2.36
N HIS A 58 2.46 -17.25 -3.37
CA HIS A 58 2.31 -18.70 -3.29
C HIS A 58 3.65 -19.36 -2.95
N THR A 59 3.62 -20.66 -2.62
CA THR A 59 4.82 -21.42 -2.23
C THR A 59 5.82 -21.60 -3.37
N ASP A 60 5.37 -21.62 -4.62
CA ASP A 60 6.21 -21.68 -5.83
C ASP A 60 6.79 -20.31 -6.23
N GLY A 61 6.47 -19.27 -5.46
CA GLY A 61 6.91 -17.91 -5.70
C GLY A 61 6.02 -17.12 -6.66
N SER A 62 5.05 -17.72 -7.36
CA SER A 62 4.00 -16.96 -8.05
C SER A 62 3.17 -16.17 -7.03
N GLY A 63 2.25 -15.33 -7.47
CA GLY A 63 1.36 -14.68 -6.53
C GLY A 63 0.07 -14.16 -7.12
N GLN A 64 -0.79 -13.67 -6.24
CA GLN A 64 -2.16 -13.30 -6.56
C GLN A 64 -2.52 -11.96 -5.93
N VAL A 65 -3.32 -11.16 -6.65
CA VAL A 65 -4.00 -10.00 -6.04
C VAL A 65 -5.14 -10.51 -5.16
N PHE A 66 -4.94 -10.46 -3.84
CA PHE A 66 -5.85 -11.02 -2.85
C PHE A 66 -6.90 -10.01 -2.37
N ALA A 67 -6.56 -8.72 -2.35
CA ALA A 67 -7.49 -7.62 -2.10
C ALA A 67 -7.11 -6.43 -2.98
N GLU A 68 -8.10 -5.64 -3.40
CA GLU A 68 -7.92 -4.50 -4.29
C GLU A 68 -8.91 -3.38 -3.92
N SER A 69 -8.42 -2.14 -3.94
CA SER A 69 -9.24 -0.93 -4.07
C SER A 69 -8.76 -0.18 -5.30
N ILE A 70 -9.68 0.22 -6.15
CA ILE A 70 -9.40 0.78 -7.48
C ILE A 70 -10.45 1.83 -7.82
N ASN A 71 -10.06 2.85 -8.58
CA ASN A 71 -11.02 3.75 -9.21
C ASN A 71 -11.67 3.10 -10.45
N HIS A 72 -12.67 3.76 -11.06
CA HIS A 72 -13.36 3.23 -12.24
C HIS A 72 -12.59 3.36 -13.57
N ARG A 73 -11.34 3.86 -13.55
CA ARG A 73 -10.56 4.15 -14.77
C ARG A 73 -9.72 2.95 -15.23
N LEU A 74 -9.48 2.00 -14.34
CA LEU A 74 -8.55 0.90 -14.57
C LEU A 74 -9.29 -0.46 -14.47
N PRO A 75 -8.88 -1.47 -15.25
CA PRO A 75 -9.45 -2.82 -15.14
C PRO A 75 -9.01 -3.49 -13.82
N SER A 76 -9.92 -4.19 -13.15
CA SER A 76 -9.60 -4.89 -11.89
C SER A 76 -8.57 -6.01 -12.12
N LEU A 77 -7.64 -6.16 -11.17
CA LEU A 77 -6.72 -7.29 -11.11
C LEU A 77 -7.09 -8.32 -10.04
N LEU A 78 -8.16 -8.08 -9.28
CA LEU A 78 -8.56 -8.93 -8.17
C LEU A 78 -8.69 -10.41 -8.59
N GLY A 79 -7.98 -11.29 -7.88
CA GLY A 79 -7.97 -12.73 -8.13
C GLY A 79 -7.04 -13.19 -9.26
N LEU A 80 -6.43 -12.29 -10.04
CA LEU A 80 -5.46 -12.67 -11.06
C LEU A 80 -4.16 -13.18 -10.43
N ASN A 81 -3.57 -14.20 -11.07
CA ASN A 81 -2.28 -14.78 -10.69
C ASN A 81 -1.18 -14.31 -11.64
N PHE A 82 0.01 -14.08 -11.09
CA PHE A 82 1.19 -13.56 -11.78
C PHE A 82 2.38 -14.51 -11.57
N PRO A 83 3.24 -14.69 -12.57
CA PRO A 83 4.38 -15.60 -12.49
C PRO A 83 5.42 -15.12 -11.47
N ALA A 84 6.25 -16.04 -11.00
CA ALA A 84 7.29 -15.74 -10.01
C ALA A 84 8.31 -14.69 -10.50
N ASP A 85 8.55 -14.64 -11.81
CA ASP A 85 9.54 -13.76 -12.43
C ASP A 85 9.14 -12.29 -12.44
N ASP A 86 7.85 -11.96 -12.27
CA ASP A 86 7.38 -10.57 -12.17
C ASP A 86 7.94 -9.86 -10.93
N ILE A 87 8.22 -10.63 -9.86
CA ILE A 87 8.94 -10.14 -8.67
C ILE A 87 10.10 -11.11 -8.41
N PRO A 88 11.28 -10.88 -9.00
CA PRO A 88 12.40 -11.81 -8.90
C PRO A 88 12.97 -11.91 -7.47
N PRO A 89 13.68 -13.00 -7.11
CA PRO A 89 14.16 -13.25 -5.74
C PRO A 89 14.93 -12.07 -5.12
N HIS A 90 15.82 -11.43 -5.88
CA HIS A 90 16.59 -10.29 -5.37
C HIS A 90 15.71 -9.09 -4.98
N ALA A 91 14.60 -8.85 -5.69
CA ALA A 91 13.65 -7.80 -5.35
C ALA A 91 12.88 -8.15 -4.07
N ARG A 92 12.56 -9.43 -3.84
CA ARG A 92 11.93 -9.91 -2.60
C ARG A 92 12.86 -9.73 -1.40
N GLU A 93 14.13 -10.11 -1.56
CA GLU A 93 15.16 -9.91 -0.54
C GLU A 93 15.35 -8.43 -0.19
N MET A 94 15.30 -7.56 -1.20
CA MET A 94 15.31 -6.11 -0.99
C MET A 94 14.15 -5.67 -0.09
N PHE A 95 12.92 -6.14 -0.32
CA PHE A 95 11.76 -5.79 0.51
C PHE A 95 11.79 -6.34 1.94
N ILE A 96 12.54 -7.43 2.18
CA ILE A 96 12.82 -7.92 3.53
C ILE A 96 13.74 -6.94 4.27
N LYS A 97 14.75 -6.38 3.58
CA LYS A 97 15.71 -5.42 4.15
C LYS A 97 15.12 -4.00 4.28
N SER A 98 14.35 -3.57 3.28
CA SER A 98 13.70 -2.26 3.20
C SER A 98 12.22 -2.42 2.90
N ARG A 99 11.38 -2.26 3.92
CA ARG A 99 9.95 -2.59 3.87
C ARG A 99 9.11 -1.67 2.97
N VAL A 100 9.64 -0.51 2.60
CA VAL A 100 8.95 0.49 1.79
C VAL A 100 9.88 0.92 0.65
N ARG A 101 9.31 1.08 -0.54
CA ARG A 101 9.96 1.65 -1.72
C ARG A 101 8.96 2.52 -2.46
N SER A 102 9.42 3.69 -2.91
CA SER A 102 8.68 4.58 -3.79
C SER A 102 9.33 4.58 -5.17
N VAL A 103 8.53 4.79 -6.21
CA VAL A 103 8.99 5.14 -7.55
C VAL A 103 8.03 6.21 -8.03
N VAL A 104 8.52 7.44 -8.19
CA VAL A 104 7.72 8.61 -8.58
C VAL A 104 7.45 8.61 -10.07
N ASN A 105 8.47 8.25 -10.87
CA ASN A 105 8.36 8.22 -12.31
C ASN A 105 9.10 7.00 -12.88
N VAL A 106 8.34 6.14 -13.58
CA VAL A 106 8.85 4.87 -14.12
C VAL A 106 9.81 5.09 -15.30
N GLU A 107 9.59 6.11 -16.13
CA GLU A 107 10.41 6.38 -17.33
C GLU A 107 11.80 6.90 -16.95
N THR A 108 11.87 7.73 -15.91
CA THR A 108 13.12 8.35 -15.44
C THR A 108 13.79 7.57 -14.31
N GLY A 109 13.06 6.66 -13.66
CA GLY A 109 13.55 5.88 -12.53
C GLY A 109 13.70 6.70 -11.24
N GLU A 110 13.02 7.85 -11.14
CA GLU A 110 13.03 8.70 -9.95
C GLU A 110 12.36 7.98 -8.76
N ILE A 111 13.06 7.94 -7.62
CA ILE A 111 12.66 7.27 -6.37
C ILE A 111 12.31 8.30 -5.31
#